data_AF-A0A1S3JEY2-F1
#
_entry.id   AF-A0A1S3JEY2-F1
#
_cell.length_a   1.000
_cell.length_b   1.000
_cell.length_c   1.000
_cell.angle_alpha   90.00
_cell.angle_beta   90.00
_cell.angle_gamma   90.00
#
_symmetry.space_group_name_H-M   'P 1'
#
loop_
_entity.id
_entity.type
_entity.pdbx_description
1 polymer ?
#
loop_
_entity_poly.entity_id
_entity_poly.type
_entity_poly.pdbx_seq_one_letter_code
_entity_poly.pdbx_strand_id
1 'polypeptide(L)'
;MMGSSAVEKLFSRPLPVTAKFAEREERKQTVLITLEMHSITSPIHTKELVVRLTDETDLFFLYTLRLNEEDFQSLKVQQGLLVDFSAFPQRFVDLLELCLQEQHKESPK
;
A
#
# COMPACT_ATOMS: atom_id res chain seq x y z
N MET A 1 -20.08 17.11 18.21
CA MET A 1 -19.53 15.79 18.58
C MET A 1 -18.28 15.59 17.74
N MET A 2 -17.11 15.38 18.35
CA MET A 2 -15.89 15.08 17.60
C MET A 2 -16.02 13.63 17.09
N GLY A 3 -15.99 13.44 15.78
CA GLY A 3 -16.01 12.09 15.19
C GLY A 3 -14.82 11.28 15.69
N SER A 4 -15.02 10.00 15.98
CA SER A 4 -13.93 9.10 16.31
C SER A 4 -13.22 8.69 15.02
N SER A 5 -11.89 8.84 15.00
CA SER A 5 -11.04 8.30 13.94
C SER A 5 -10.35 7.04 14.48
N ALA A 6 -10.41 5.94 13.74
CA ALA A 6 -9.72 4.70 14.06
C ALA A 6 -8.79 4.32 12.91
N VAL A 7 -7.57 3.93 13.26
CA VAL A 7 -6.54 3.48 12.32
C VAL A 7 -6.17 2.05 12.66
N GLU A 8 -6.36 1.15 11.70
CA GLU A 8 -5.97 -0.25 11.79
C GLU A 8 -4.76 -0.49 10.89
N LYS A 9 -3.66 -0.98 11.46
CA LYS A 9 -2.45 -1.32 10.69
C LYS A 9 -2.58 -2.74 10.14
N LEU A 10 -2.64 -2.85 8.81
CA LEU A 10 -2.77 -4.12 8.10
C LEU A 10 -1.40 -4.73 7.77
N PHE A 11 -0.41 -3.88 7.45
CA PHE A 11 0.94 -4.31 7.12
C PHE A 11 1.95 -3.22 7.44
N SER A 12 3.16 -3.58 7.87
CA SER A 12 4.26 -2.63 8.10
C SER A 12 5.58 -3.40 8.15
N ARG A 13 6.26 -3.54 7.00
CA ARG A 13 7.53 -4.26 6.90
C ARG A 13 8.45 -3.64 5.83
N PRO A 14 9.78 -3.76 6.00
CA PRO A 14 10.73 -3.42 4.95
C PRO A 14 10.67 -4.44 3.80
N LEU A 15 10.65 -3.97 2.56
CA LEU A 15 10.76 -4.81 1.35
C LEU A 15 11.85 -4.24 0.42
N PRO A 16 12.64 -5.12 -0.22
CA PRO A 16 13.50 -4.69 -1.32
C PRO A 16 12.63 -4.33 -2.53
N VAL A 17 12.81 -3.11 -3.04
CA VAL A 17 12.12 -2.59 -4.21
C VAL A 17 13.12 -2.17 -5.27
N THR A 18 12.77 -2.39 -6.52
CA THR A 18 13.53 -1.87 -7.67
C THR A 18 12.86 -0.58 -8.14
N ALA A 19 13.47 0.56 -7.83
CA ALA A 19 13.01 1.86 -8.29
C ALA A 19 13.54 2.13 -9.70
N LYS A 20 12.63 2.42 -10.62
CA LYS A 20 12.93 2.91 -11.98
C LYS A 20 12.61 4.38 -12.08
N PHE A 21 13.61 5.19 -12.42
CA PHE A 21 13.41 6.59 -12.77
C PHE A 21 13.59 6.73 -14.27
N ALA A 22 12.78 7.56 -14.93
CA ALA A 22 12.63 7.59 -16.39
C ALA A 22 13.95 7.69 -17.19
N GLU A 23 15.02 8.20 -16.59
CA GLU A 23 16.33 8.38 -17.22
C GLU A 23 17.52 7.86 -16.37
N ARG A 24 17.27 7.16 -15.26
CA ARG A 24 18.34 6.60 -14.40
C ARG A 24 18.32 5.08 -14.42
N GLU A 25 19.47 4.51 -14.11
CA GLU A 25 19.60 3.07 -13.86
C GLU A 25 18.65 2.59 -12.75
N GLU A 26 18.24 1.33 -12.87
CA GLU A 26 17.45 0.64 -11.84
C GLU A 26 18.20 0.67 -10.51
N ARG A 27 17.55 1.21 -9.47
CA ARG A 27 18.11 1.21 -8.12
C ARG A 27 17.35 0.24 -7.24
N LYS A 28 18.06 -0.77 -6.72
CA LYS A 28 17.56 -1.61 -5.63
C LYS A 28 17.73 -0.86 -4.30
N GLN A 29 16.67 -0.78 -3.52
CA GLN A 29 16.70 -0.18 -2.19
C GLN A 29 15.66 -0.84 -1.28
N THR A 30 15.85 -0.75 0.03
CA THR A 30 14.90 -1.28 1.00
C THR A 30 13.96 -0.17 1.43
N VAL A 31 12.66 -0.38 1.26
CA VAL A 31 11.62 0.59 1.59
C VAL A 31 10.70 -0.01 2.63
N LEU A 32 10.40 0.74 3.68
CA LEU A 32 9.34 0.39 4.63
C LEU A 32 7.99 0.65 3.96
N ILE A 33 7.24 -0.42 3.73
CA ILE A 33 5.89 -0.37 3.18
C ILE A 33 4.91 -0.52 4.33
N THR A 34 3.99 0.44 4.48
CA THR A 34 2.95 0.43 5.50
C THR A 34 1.58 0.55 4.85
N LEU A 35 0.67 -0.37 5.20
CA LEU A 35 -0.74 -0.35 4.78
C LEU A 35 -1.60 -0.21 6.03
N GLU A 36 -2.52 0.76 6.00
CA GLU A 36 -3.42 1.08 7.10
C GLU A 36 -4.86 1.26 6.58
N MET A 37 -5.84 0.80 7.34
CA MET A 37 -7.24 1.14 7.14
C MET A 37 -7.63 2.27 8.08
N HIS A 38 -7.97 3.42 7.52
CA HIS A 38 -8.41 4.59 8.25
C HIS A 38 -9.94 4.62 8.20
N SER A 39 -10.58 4.82 9.35
CA SER A 39 -12.04 4.91 9.44
C SER A 39 -12.48 6.10 10.28
N ILE A 40 -13.45 6.87 9.77
CA ILE A 40 -14.03 8.01 10.48
C ILE A 40 -15.50 7.68 10.74
N THR A 41 -15.94 7.79 11.99
CA THR A 41 -17.31 7.49 12.43
C THR A 41 -18.02 8.75 12.92
N SER A 42 -18.20 9.77 12.07
CA SER A 42 -19.24 10.83 12.18
C SER A 42 -18.96 11.98 11.21
N PRO A 43 -19.97 12.53 10.51
CA PRO A 43 -21.37 12.09 10.39
C PRO A 43 -21.57 10.99 9.33
N ILE A 44 -20.58 10.76 8.48
CA ILE A 44 -20.59 9.73 7.43
C ILE A 44 -19.49 8.72 7.78
N HIS A 45 -19.82 7.43 7.75
CA HIS A 45 -18.81 6.38 7.91
C HIS A 45 -17.98 6.32 6.64
N THR A 46 -16.72 6.75 6.73
CA THR A 46 -15.78 6.67 5.61
C THR A 46 -14.66 5.72 5.98
N LYS A 47 -14.29 4.87 5.03
CA LYS A 47 -13.12 4.00 5.10
C LYS A 47 -12.15 4.36 3.99
N GLU A 48 -10.87 4.34 4.30
CA GLU A 48 -9.81 4.67 3.36
C GLU A 48 -8.62 3.74 3.61
N LEU A 49 -8.17 3.08 2.54
CA LEU A 49 -6.89 2.38 2.53
C LEU A 49 -5.78 3.40 2.31
N VAL A 50 -4.84 3.45 3.24
CA VAL A 50 -3.65 4.30 3.17
C VAL A 50 -2.43 3.41 2.98
N VAL A 51 -1.70 3.64 1.89
CA VAL A 51 -0.45 2.94 1.56
C VAL A 51 0.68 3.96 1.61
N ARG A 52 1.74 3.65 2.35
CA ARG A 52 2.87 4.54 2.55
C ARG A 52 4.18 3.81 2.32
N LEU A 53 5.06 4.43 1.57
CA LEU A 53 6.42 3.96 1.31
C LEU A 53 7.39 5.01 1.86
N THR A 54 8.28 4.58 2.75
CA THR A 54 9.32 5.42 3.36
C THR A 54 10.68 4.72 3.33
N ASP A 55 11.77 5.47 3.26
CA ASP A 55 13.14 4.95 3.38
C ASP A 55 13.76 5.46 4.68
N GLU A 56 14.31 4.57 5.51
CA GLU A 56 14.95 4.94 6.78
C GLU A 56 16.25 5.73 6.58
N THR A 57 16.84 5.65 5.39
CA THR A 57 18.09 6.32 5.01
C THR A 57 17.87 7.63 4.24
N ASP A 58 16.64 7.90 3.80
CA ASP A 58 16.24 9.12 3.09
C ASP A 58 14.88 9.62 3.59
N LEU A 59 14.90 10.61 4.47
CA LEU A 59 13.69 11.21 5.05
C LEU A 59 12.83 11.97 4.02
N PHE A 60 13.35 12.28 2.83
CA PHE A 60 12.57 12.87 1.74
C PHE A 60 11.87 11.81 0.88
N PHE A 61 12.22 10.54 1.04
CA PHE A 61 11.56 9.45 0.36
C PHE A 61 10.21 9.17 1.04
N LEU A 62 9.15 9.77 0.49
CA LEU A 62 7.78 9.55 0.93
C LEU A 62 6.86 9.44 -0.28
N TYR A 63 6.25 8.28 -0.45
CA TYR A 63 5.12 8.09 -1.35
C TYR A 63 3.90 7.68 -0.54
N THR A 64 2.75 8.29 -0.85
CA THR A 64 1.49 7.98 -0.17
C THR A 64 0.39 7.83 -1.21
N LEU A 65 -0.36 6.73 -1.10
CA LEU A 65 -1.65 6.54 -1.77
C LEU A 65 -2.73 6.54 -0.70
N ARG A 66 -3.82 7.25 -0.96
CA ARG A 66 -5.05 7.20 -0.17
C ARG A 66 -6.16 6.78 -1.11
N LEU A 67 -6.87 5.72 -0.75
CA LEU A 67 -7.84 5.08 -1.62
C LEU A 67 -9.13 4.82 -0.85
N ASN A 68 -10.19 5.55 -1.18
CA ASN A 68 -11.52 5.26 -0.66
C ASN A 68 -12.27 4.29 -1.61
N GLU A 69 -13.50 3.95 -1.26
CA GLU A 69 -14.31 3.00 -2.03
C GLU A 69 -14.70 3.51 -3.43
N GLU A 70 -14.91 4.81 -3.60
CA GLU A 70 -15.24 5.44 -4.89
C GLU A 70 -14.04 5.38 -5.84
N ASP A 71 -12.85 5.79 -5.35
CA ASP A 71 -11.61 5.72 -6.11
C ASP A 71 -11.28 4.27 -6.50
N PHE A 72 -11.57 3.31 -5.61
CA PHE A 72 -11.36 1.89 -5.87
C PHE A 72 -12.21 1.38 -7.05
N GLN A 73 -13.42 1.90 -7.28
CA GLN A 73 -14.22 1.47 -8.44
C GLN A 73 -13.50 1.75 -9.76
N SER A 74 -12.86 2.92 -9.86
CA SER A 74 -12.08 3.27 -11.05
C SER A 74 -10.86 2.37 -11.20
N LEU A 75 -10.12 2.14 -10.11
CA LEU A 75 -8.97 1.23 -10.08
C LEU A 75 -9.36 -0.20 -10.48
N LYS A 76 -10.49 -0.70 -9.95
CA LYS A 76 -11.04 -2.03 -10.21
C LYS A 76 -11.29 -2.23 -11.70
N VAL A 77 -11.91 -1.27 -12.36
CA VAL A 77 -12.18 -1.33 -13.82
C VAL A 77 -10.88 -1.23 -14.61
N GLN A 78 -10.01 -0.27 -14.28
CA GLN A 78 -8.75 -0.04 -15.01
C GLN A 78 -7.82 -1.26 -15.00
N GLN A 79 -7.78 -1.99 -13.88
CA GLN A 79 -6.90 -3.15 -13.71
C GLN A 79 -7.62 -4.50 -13.84
N GLY A 80 -8.93 -4.51 -14.10
CA GLY A 80 -9.72 -5.74 -14.19
C GLY A 80 -9.74 -6.56 -12.89
N LEU A 81 -9.73 -5.89 -11.73
CA LEU A 81 -9.72 -6.57 -10.44
C LEU A 81 -11.07 -7.27 -10.20
N LEU A 82 -11.00 -8.54 -9.77
CA LEU A 82 -12.18 -9.37 -9.51
C LEU A 82 -12.67 -9.30 -8.05
N VAL A 83 -12.04 -8.46 -7.23
CA VAL A 83 -12.35 -8.30 -5.80
C VAL A 83 -12.99 -6.95 -5.50
N ASP A 84 -13.70 -6.89 -4.38
CA ASP A 84 -14.30 -5.66 -3.89
C ASP A 84 -13.38 -4.93 -2.90
N PHE A 85 -13.72 -3.68 -2.59
CA PHE A 85 -12.90 -2.83 -1.72
C PHE A 85 -12.66 -3.45 -0.33
N SER A 86 -13.62 -4.20 0.20
CA SER A 86 -13.49 -4.88 1.50
C SER A 86 -12.43 -6.00 1.51
N ALA A 87 -12.22 -6.67 0.38
CA ALA A 87 -11.25 -7.76 0.25
C ALA A 87 -9.90 -7.31 -0.31
N PHE A 88 -9.88 -6.19 -1.05
CA PHE A 88 -8.68 -5.69 -1.70
C PHE A 88 -7.48 -5.46 -0.77
N PRO A 89 -7.61 -4.84 0.43
CA PRO A 89 -6.49 -4.65 1.33
C PRO A 89 -5.79 -5.97 1.70
N GLN A 90 -6.57 -7.00 2.04
CA GLN A 90 -6.00 -8.31 2.36
C GLN A 90 -5.30 -8.92 1.15
N ARG A 91 -5.89 -8.86 -0.05
CA ARG A 91 -5.24 -9.34 -1.27
C ARG A 91 -3.94 -8.61 -1.57
N PHE A 92 -3.87 -7.31 -1.27
CA PHE A 92 -2.64 -6.56 -1.43
C PHE A 92 -1.57 -7.00 -0.42
N VAL A 93 -1.95 -7.23 0.84
CA VAL A 93 -1.05 -7.81 1.86
C VAL A 93 -0.52 -9.18 1.39
N ASP A 94 -1.39 -10.07 0.93
CA ASP A 94 -0.99 -11.40 0.44
C ASP A 94 0.08 -11.30 -0.67
N LEU A 95 -0.08 -10.36 -1.61
CA LEU A 95 0.89 -10.13 -2.68
C LEU A 95 2.24 -9.61 -2.16
N LEU A 96 2.23 -8.69 -1.18
CA LEU A 96 3.46 -8.20 -0.54
C LEU A 96 4.18 -9.31 0.24
N GLU A 97 3.43 -10.22 0.86
CA GLU A 97 3.99 -11.39 1.54
C GLU A 97 4.66 -12.35 0.55
N LEU A 98 4.08 -12.55 -0.64
CA LEU A 98 4.73 -13.32 -1.71
C LEU A 98 6.05 -12.67 -2.13
N CYS A 99 6.10 -11.35 -2.31
CA CYS A 99 7.35 -10.65 -2.61
C CYS A 99 8.41 -10.86 -1.51
N LEU A 100 8.01 -10.82 -0.23
CA LEU A 100 8.91 -11.09 0.90
C LEU A 100 9.47 -12.53 0.89
N GLN A 101 8.67 -13.50 0.47
CA GLN A 101 9.10 -14.90 0.38
C GLN A 101 10.10 -15.14 -0.75
N GLU A 102 9.98 -14.39 -1.85
CA GLU A 102 10.83 -14.52 -3.03
C GLU A 102 12.11 -13.65 -2.96
N GLN A 103 12.20 -12.71 -1.99
CA GLN A 103 13.21 -11.64 -1.98
C GLN A 103 14.68 -12.09 -1.98
N HIS A 104 14.97 -13.31 -1.52
CA HIS A 104 16.33 -13.85 -1.43
C HIS A 104 16.67 -14.82 -2.57
N LYS A 105 15.75 -15.05 -3.50
CA LYS A 105 15.99 -15.95 -4.63
C LYS A 105 16.75 -15.22 -5.74
N GLU A 106 17.60 -15.96 -6.46
CA GLU A 106 18.33 -15.39 -7.61
C GLU A 106 17.38 -14.87 -8.70
N SER A 107 16.22 -15.52 -8.85
CA SER A 107 15.17 -15.14 -9.81
C SER A 107 13.80 -15.13 -9.11
N PRO A 108 13.40 -14.01 -8.46
CA PRO A 108 12.10 -13.87 -7.82
C PRO A 108 10.95 -14.05 -8.83
N LYS A 109 9.89 -14.74 -8.42
CA LYS A 109 8.70 -15.01 -9.26
C LYS A 109 7.58 -14.00 -9.04
#